data_AF-A0A7D9DUT2-F1
#
_entry.id   AF-A0A7D9DUT2-F1
#
_cell.length_a   1.000
_cell.length_b   1.000
_cell.length_c   1.000
_cell.angle_alpha   90.00
_cell.angle_beta   90.00
_cell.angle_gamma   90.00
#
_symmetry.space_group_name_H-M   'P 1'
#
loop_
_entity.id
_entity.type
_entity.pdbx_description
1 polymer ?
#
loop_
_entity_poly.entity_id
_entity_poly.type
_entity_poly.pdbx_seq_one_letter_code
_entity_poly.pdbx_strand_id
1 'polypeptide(L)'
;MTAYTLHIHLKKPGHKVFIARRISLVLGYAGKETVIDVAKRAAQESPHAADLNIFSTIYTYCNIVQPHVVGDTSAQLLRSIPVEGKYGDIVTKTFTNIQYVPVQTKSFGDVEILLRNDTGDPVPFERGKVLTTLHFRQHTYFT
;
A
#
# COMPACT_ATOMS: atom_id res chain seq x y z
N MET A 1 -5.98 0.59 23.86
CA MET A 1 -4.98 0.86 22.82
C MET A 1 -3.77 0.00 23.15
N THR A 2 -3.67 -1.18 22.53
CA THR A 2 -2.70 -2.21 22.90
C THR A 2 -1.40 -1.92 22.16
N ALA A 3 -0.37 -1.47 22.87
CA ALA A 3 0.94 -1.23 22.26
C ALA A 3 1.62 -2.57 21.96
N TYR A 4 1.88 -2.85 20.69
CA TYR A 4 2.64 -4.03 20.28
C TYR A 4 4.14 -3.71 20.37
N THR A 5 4.82 -4.31 21.34
CA THR A 5 6.28 -4.19 21.48
C THR A 5 6.95 -5.32 20.70
N LEU A 6 7.69 -4.99 19.64
CA LEU A 6 8.49 -5.96 18.89
C LEU A 6 9.89 -6.09 19.52
N HIS A 7 10.23 -7.26 20.06
CA HIS A 7 11.57 -7.55 20.58
C HIS A 7 12.45 -8.17 19.49
N ILE A 8 13.47 -7.44 19.04
CA ILE A 8 14.48 -7.95 18.09
C ILE A 8 15.68 -8.50 18.87
N HIS A 9 15.85 -9.82 18.89
CA HIS A 9 17.02 -10.47 19.51
C HIS A 9 18.18 -10.61 18.51
N LEU A 10 19.32 -10.00 18.85
CA LEU A 10 20.53 -10.07 18.03
C LEU A 10 21.55 -10.99 18.69
N LYS A 11 22.08 -11.95 17.91
CA LYS A 11 22.89 -13.06 18.42
C LYS A 11 24.27 -12.64 18.96
N LYS A 12 24.80 -11.46 18.62
CA LYS A 12 26.13 -10.99 19.03
C LYS A 12 26.17 -9.47 19.27
N PRO A 13 26.81 -8.99 20.35
CA PRO A 13 27.00 -7.56 20.60
C PRO A 13 27.89 -6.90 19.52
N GLY A 14 27.81 -5.58 19.38
CA GLY A 14 28.67 -4.78 18.49
C GLY A 14 28.28 -4.78 17.00
N HIS A 15 27.09 -5.28 16.66
CA HIS A 15 26.56 -5.20 15.30
C HIS A 15 25.73 -3.94 15.12
N LYS A 16 25.88 -3.31 13.95
CA LYS A 16 25.04 -2.20 13.50
C LYS A 16 23.86 -2.76 12.72
N VAL A 17 22.64 -2.48 13.14
CA VAL A 17 21.44 -2.83 12.36
C VAL A 17 21.04 -1.63 11.52
N PHE A 18 21.07 -1.79 10.21
CA PHE A 18 20.55 -0.82 9.27
C PHE A 18 19.06 -1.06 9.09
N ILE A 19 18.25 -0.06 9.46
CA ILE A 19 16.81 -0.10 9.26
C ILE A 19 16.49 0.75 8.04
N ALA A 20 16.07 0.10 6.96
CA ALA A 20 15.59 0.79 5.77
C ALA A 20 14.38 1.68 6.11
N ARG A 21 14.25 2.82 5.43
CA ARG A 21 13.19 3.81 5.64
C ARG A 21 11.80 3.21 5.84
N ARG A 22 11.41 2.19 5.05
CA ARG A 22 10.08 1.58 5.14
C ARG A 22 9.87 0.79 6.44
N ILE A 23 10.85 -0.01 6.83
CA ILE A 23 10.81 -0.76 8.09
C ILE A 23 10.83 0.22 9.27
N SER A 24 11.56 1.33 9.15
CA SER A 24 11.58 2.37 10.18
C SER A 24 10.20 3.02 10.40
N LEU A 25 9.33 3.08 9.39
CA LEU A 25 7.95 3.57 9.54
C LEU A 25 7.11 2.58 10.36
N VAL A 26 7.15 1.29 9.97
CA VAL A 26 6.44 0.21 10.66
C VAL A 26 6.87 0.09 12.12
N LEU A 27 8.17 0.25 12.38
CA LEU A 27 8.76 0.17 13.72
C LEU A 27 8.64 1.49 14.52
N GLY A 28 7.97 2.52 14.01
CA GLY A 28 7.76 3.77 14.76
C GLY A 28 8.97 4.72 14.83
N TYR A 29 10.01 4.52 14.02
CA TYR A 29 11.18 5.40 13.86
C TYR A 29 10.98 6.53 12.83
N ALA A 30 9.73 6.80 12.43
CA ALA A 30 9.32 7.95 11.61
C ALA A 30 10.04 8.08 10.24
N GLY A 31 10.43 6.96 9.60
CA GLY A 31 10.98 7.00 8.26
C GLY A 31 12.46 7.39 8.17
N LYS A 32 13.17 7.48 9.29
CA LYS A 32 14.61 7.75 9.31
C LYS A 32 15.36 6.45 9.08
N GLU A 33 16.29 6.44 8.12
CA GLU A 33 17.29 5.37 8.06
C GLU A 33 18.12 5.44 9.34
N THR A 34 17.92 4.47 10.21
CA THR A 34 18.58 4.42 11.51
C THR A 34 19.56 3.27 11.54
N VAL A 35 20.74 3.57 12.08
CA VAL A 35 21.72 2.57 12.46
C VAL A 35 21.58 2.37 13.95
N ILE A 36 21.03 1.23 14.36
CA ILE A 36 20.99 0.86 15.78
C ILE A 36 22.32 0.24 16.15
N ASP A 37 23.06 0.88 17.04
CA ASP A 37 24.30 0.36 17.60
C ASP A 37 23.99 -0.54 18.80
N VAL A 38 24.14 -1.84 18.59
CA VAL A 38 23.78 -2.90 19.56
C VAL A 38 24.98 -3.18 20.49
N ALA A 39 26.02 -2.34 20.49
CA ALA A 39 27.16 -2.46 21.40
C ALA A 39 26.74 -2.38 22.87
N LYS A 40 25.63 -1.69 23.17
CA LYS A 40 25.02 -1.70 24.51
C LYS A 40 23.82 -2.65 24.44
N ARG A 41 23.79 -3.68 25.29
CA ARG A 41 22.60 -4.55 25.53
C ARG A 41 21.43 -3.77 26.18
N ALA A 42 21.24 -2.51 25.81
CA ALA A 42 20.15 -1.67 26.26
C ALA A 42 18.98 -1.83 25.29
N ALA A 43 17.78 -2.00 25.82
CA ALA A 43 16.57 -1.91 25.01
C ALA A 43 16.50 -0.51 24.38
N GLN A 44 16.20 -0.45 23.09
CA GLN A 44 15.97 0.81 22.38
C GLN A 44 14.50 0.88 22.00
N GLU A 45 13.82 1.92 22.47
CA GLU A 45 12.40 2.16 22.19
C GLU A 45 12.25 3.13 21.03
N SER A 46 11.22 2.90 20.21
CA SER A 46 10.82 3.80 19.14
C SER A 46 10.01 4.98 19.70
N PRO A 47 10.11 6.18 19.11
CA PRO A 47 9.32 7.33 19.56
C PRO A 47 7.81 7.18 19.31
N HIS A 48 7.41 6.22 18.46
CA HIS A 48 6.02 5.91 18.18
C HIS A 48 5.75 4.41 18.32
N ALA A 49 4.49 4.04 18.58
CA ALA A 49 4.08 2.65 18.59
C ALA A 49 4.32 2.02 17.22
N ALA A 50 4.77 0.77 17.22
CA ALA A 50 4.87 0.02 15.98
C ALA A 50 3.47 -0.14 15.38
N ASP A 51 3.35 0.16 14.09
CA ASP A 51 2.11 0.00 13.34
C ASP A 51 2.34 -0.97 12.19
N LEU A 52 1.90 -2.20 12.42
CA LEU A 52 1.95 -3.29 11.46
C LEU A 52 0.84 -3.18 10.40
N ASN A 53 -0.14 -2.28 10.60
CA ASN A 53 -1.25 -2.06 9.66
C ASN A 53 -0.93 -0.95 8.64
N ILE A 54 0.31 -0.45 8.61
CA ILE A 54 0.75 0.46 7.55
C ILE A 54 0.81 -0.32 6.25
N PHE A 55 -0.15 -0.07 5.36
CA PHE A 55 -0.07 -0.52 3.98
C PHE A 55 0.61 0.55 3.12
N SER A 56 1.40 0.05 2.18
CA SER A 56 2.24 0.83 1.28
C SER A 56 1.52 1.22 -0.01
N THR A 57 0.54 0.41 -0.41
CA THR A 57 -0.14 0.51 -1.69
C THR A 57 -1.62 0.22 -1.52
N ILE A 58 -2.43 1.00 -2.23
CA ILE A 58 -3.86 0.74 -2.41
C ILE A 58 -4.05 0.14 -3.80
N TYR A 59 -4.63 -1.05 -3.85
CA TYR A 59 -4.99 -1.73 -5.08
C TYR A 59 -6.46 -1.44 -5.38
N THR A 60 -6.72 -0.86 -6.54
CA THR A 60 -8.06 -0.56 -7.02
C THR A 60 -8.48 -1.66 -7.99
N TYR A 61 -9.47 -2.45 -7.63
CA TYR A 61 -10.05 -3.49 -8.49
C TYR A 61 -11.38 -3.01 -9.06
N CYS A 62 -11.74 -3.54 -10.22
CA CYS A 62 -13.03 -3.27 -10.84
C CYS A 62 -13.59 -4.52 -11.53
N ASN A 63 -14.82 -4.90 -11.20
CA ASN A 63 -15.47 -6.14 -11.65
C ASN A 63 -15.71 -6.25 -13.17
N ILE A 64 -15.56 -5.15 -13.91
CA ILE A 64 -15.72 -5.15 -15.37
C ILE A 64 -14.38 -5.28 -16.10
N VAL A 65 -13.24 -5.19 -15.41
CA VAL A 65 -11.91 -5.27 -16.02
C VAL A 65 -11.60 -6.73 -16.34
N GLN A 66 -11.08 -7.00 -17.53
CA GLN A 66 -10.61 -8.34 -17.87
C GLN A 66 -9.46 -8.75 -16.93
N PRO A 67 -9.55 -9.91 -16.24
CA PRO A 67 -8.45 -10.40 -15.42
C PRO A 67 -7.16 -10.50 -16.22
N HIS A 68 -6.07 -9.98 -15.66
CA HIS A 68 -4.73 -10.07 -16.24
C HIS A 68 -3.70 -10.37 -15.17
N VAL A 69 -2.53 -10.84 -15.62
CA VAL A 69 -1.45 -11.25 -14.73
C VAL A 69 -0.88 -10.02 -14.02
N VAL A 70 -0.87 -10.07 -12.69
CA VAL A 70 -0.27 -9.08 -11.80
C VAL A 70 0.56 -9.84 -10.78
N GLY A 71 1.90 -9.72 -10.86
CA GLY A 71 2.79 -10.52 -10.03
C GLY A 71 2.62 -12.01 -10.32
N ASP A 72 2.24 -12.78 -9.30
CA ASP A 72 2.01 -14.23 -9.32
C ASP A 72 0.53 -14.63 -9.44
N THR A 73 -0.39 -13.66 -9.57
CA THR A 73 -1.84 -13.91 -9.64
C THR A 73 -2.48 -13.29 -10.89
N SER A 74 -3.71 -13.70 -11.21
CA SER A 74 -4.55 -13.09 -12.23
C SER A 74 -5.67 -12.31 -11.55
N ALA A 75 -5.77 -11.01 -11.83
CA ALA A 75 -6.66 -10.11 -11.11
C ALA A 75 -7.31 -9.05 -12.01
N GLN A 76 -8.49 -8.59 -11.60
CA GLN A 76 -9.21 -7.49 -12.25
C GLN A 76 -8.72 -6.13 -11.70
N LEU A 77 -7.39 -5.93 -11.74
CA LEU A 77 -6.74 -4.76 -11.15
C LEU A 77 -6.83 -3.56 -12.11
N LEU A 78 -7.42 -2.46 -11.67
CA LEU A 78 -7.46 -1.22 -12.45
C LEU A 78 -6.19 -0.38 -12.26
N ARG A 79 -5.69 -0.29 -11.01
CA ARG A 79 -4.51 0.53 -10.67
C ARG A 79 -3.93 0.18 -9.30
N SER A 80 -2.61 0.32 -9.15
CA SER A 80 -1.93 0.43 -7.86
C SER A 80 -1.61 1.90 -7.53
N ILE A 81 -1.95 2.32 -6.31
CA ILE A 81 -1.81 3.70 -5.83
C ILE A 81 -0.86 3.68 -4.63
N PRO A 82 0.35 4.26 -4.73
CA PRO A 82 1.24 4.34 -3.58
C PRO A 82 0.64 5.26 -2.51
N VAL A 83 0.70 4.81 -1.26
CA VAL A 83 0.37 5.66 -0.11
C VAL A 83 1.57 6.57 0.17
N GLU A 84 1.32 7.87 0.14
CA GLU A 84 2.31 8.93 0.32
C GLU A 84 1.92 9.80 1.53
N GLY A 85 2.85 10.63 2.00
CA GLY A 85 2.64 11.52 3.15
C GLY A 85 2.96 10.89 4.50
N LYS A 86 2.76 11.68 5.56
CA LYS A 86 2.90 11.30 6.97
C LYS A 86 1.54 11.33 7.66
N TYR A 87 1.47 10.74 8.85
CA TYR A 87 0.27 10.83 9.67
C TYR A 87 -0.15 12.30 9.87
N GLY A 88 -1.42 12.60 9.58
CA GLY A 88 -1.99 13.95 9.65
C GLY A 88 -1.91 14.76 8.35
N ASP A 89 -1.16 14.30 7.33
CA ASP A 89 -1.10 14.98 6.04
C ASP A 89 -2.40 14.75 5.24
N ILE A 90 -2.88 15.81 4.59
CA ILE A 90 -3.91 15.69 3.55
C ILE A 90 -3.20 15.50 2.21
N VAL A 91 -3.21 14.26 1.72
CA VAL A 91 -2.59 13.91 0.43
C VAL A 91 -3.66 13.81 -0.65
N THR A 92 -3.48 14.57 -1.73
CA THR A 92 -4.32 14.47 -2.93
C THR A 92 -3.51 13.88 -4.06
N LYS A 93 -3.98 12.76 -4.63
CA LYS A 93 -3.36 12.11 -5.79
C LYS A 93 -4.31 12.16 -6.98
N THR A 94 -3.85 12.73 -8.09
CA THR A 94 -4.58 12.76 -9.35
C THR A 94 -3.74 12.11 -10.44
N PHE A 95 -4.39 11.27 -11.26
CA PHE A 95 -3.74 10.57 -12.36
C PHE A 95 -4.22 11.16 -13.68
N THR A 96 -3.35 11.92 -14.36
CA THR A 96 -3.67 12.56 -15.64
C THR A 96 -3.42 11.67 -16.85
N ASN A 97 -2.52 10.68 -16.73
CA ASN A 97 -2.26 9.70 -17.78
C ASN A 97 -3.28 8.55 -17.71
N ILE A 98 -4.16 8.49 -18.72
CA ILE A 98 -5.19 7.46 -18.86
C ILE A 98 -4.53 6.17 -19.38
N GLN A 99 -4.67 5.09 -18.61
CA GLN A 99 -4.28 3.74 -19.01
C GLN A 99 -5.53 2.95 -19.34
N TYR A 100 -5.63 2.45 -20.57
CA TYR A 100 -6.74 1.60 -21.00
C TYR A 100 -6.41 0.14 -20.70
N VAL A 101 -7.36 -0.55 -20.07
CA VAL A 101 -7.36 -2.00 -19.88
C VAL A 101 -8.58 -2.60 -20.57
N PRO A 102 -8.50 -3.85 -21.08
CA PRO A 102 -9.65 -4.50 -21.67
C PRO A 102 -10.78 -4.69 -20.66
N VAL A 103 -12.02 -4.57 -21.14
CA VAL A 103 -13.24 -4.86 -20.37
C VAL A 103 -13.66 -6.30 -20.65
N GLN A 104 -14.06 -7.05 -19.62
CA GLN A 104 -14.40 -8.47 -19.73
C GLN A 104 -15.65 -8.71 -20.59
N THR A 105 -16.63 -7.80 -20.51
CA THR A 105 -17.92 -7.92 -21.21
C THR A 105 -18.26 -6.63 -21.96
N LYS A 106 -19.11 -6.75 -22.99
CA LYS A 106 -19.62 -5.60 -23.75
C LYS A 106 -20.84 -4.94 -23.07
N SER A 107 -21.43 -5.60 -22.09
CA SER A 107 -22.61 -5.16 -21.34
C SER A 107 -22.45 -5.60 -19.89
N PHE A 108 -22.74 -4.70 -18.96
CA PHE A 108 -22.65 -4.91 -17.51
C PHE A 108 -23.77 -4.11 -16.84
N GLY A 109 -24.41 -4.71 -15.84
CA GLY A 109 -25.46 -4.04 -15.04
C GLY A 109 -24.89 -3.16 -13.94
N ASP A 110 -23.77 -3.59 -13.34
CA ASP A 110 -23.18 -2.97 -12.17
C ASP A 110 -21.67 -2.79 -12.33
N VAL A 111 -21.16 -1.67 -11.81
CA VAL A 111 -19.73 -1.37 -11.71
C VAL A 111 -19.37 -1.25 -10.24
N GLU A 112 -18.57 -2.21 -9.78
CA GLU A 112 -18.04 -2.26 -8.42
C GLU A 112 -16.57 -1.85 -8.42
N ILE A 113 -16.19 -0.98 -7.49
CA ILE A 113 -14.80 -0.58 -7.25
C ILE A 113 -14.41 -1.02 -5.85
N LEU A 114 -13.38 -1.86 -5.76
CA LEU A 114 -12.85 -2.35 -4.49
C LEU A 114 -11.45 -1.78 -4.26
N LEU A 115 -11.25 -1.20 -3.07
CA LEU A 115 -9.96 -0.68 -2.63
C LEU A 115 -9.40 -1.62 -1.58
N ARG A 116 -8.29 -2.30 -1.89
CA ARG A 116 -7.61 -3.22 -0.99
C ARG A 116 -6.21 -2.75 -0.64
N ASN A 117 -5.74 -3.14 0.54
CA ASN A 117 -4.37 -2.92 0.98
C ASN A 117 -3.43 -4.05 0.47
N ASP A 118 -2.17 -4.06 0.91
CA ASP A 118 -1.17 -5.08 0.55
C ASP A 118 -1.50 -6.50 1.02
N THR A 119 -2.38 -6.68 2.00
CA THR A 119 -2.85 -7.99 2.46
C THR A 119 -4.12 -8.47 1.76
N GLY A 120 -4.72 -7.64 0.90
CA GLY A 120 -5.99 -7.92 0.23
C GLY A 120 -7.23 -7.54 1.05
N ASP A 121 -7.05 -6.96 2.24
CA ASP A 121 -8.13 -6.49 3.09
C ASP A 121 -8.69 -5.14 2.59
N PRO A 122 -9.97 -4.83 2.83
CA PRO A 122 -10.54 -3.53 2.50
C PRO A 122 -9.76 -2.39 3.17
N VAL A 123 -9.49 -1.31 2.44
CA VAL A 123 -8.84 -0.14 3.01
C VAL A 123 -9.78 0.55 4.02
N PRO A 124 -9.36 0.71 5.30
CA PRO A 124 -10.21 1.29 6.34
C PRO A 124 -10.17 2.82 6.29
N PHE A 125 -10.89 3.43 5.35
CA PHE A 125 -11.00 4.88 5.29
C PHE A 125 -11.83 5.41 6.48
N GLU A 126 -11.17 5.91 7.53
CA GLU A 126 -11.84 6.71 8.56
C GLU A 126 -12.15 8.13 8.09
N ARG A 127 -11.31 8.67 7.19
CA ARG A 127 -11.36 10.04 6.66
C ARG A 127 -10.84 10.06 5.22
N GLY A 128 -11.31 11.04 4.44
CA GLY A 128 -10.90 11.23 3.04
C GLY A 128 -12.05 11.03 2.06
N LYS A 129 -11.79 11.34 0.79
CA LYS A 129 -12.75 11.18 -0.31
C LYS A 129 -12.05 10.52 -1.49
N VAL A 130 -12.70 9.54 -2.10
CA VAL A 130 -12.25 8.91 -3.34
C VAL A 130 -13.19 9.34 -4.46
N LEU A 131 -12.61 9.73 -5.59
CA LEU A 131 -13.33 10.05 -6.82
C LEU A 131 -12.76 9.19 -7.94
N THR A 132 -13.62 8.40 -8.57
CA THR A 132 -13.26 7.51 -9.68
C THR A 132 -14.07 7.90 -10.90
N THR A 133 -13.38 8.12 -12.03
CA THR A 133 -14.00 8.36 -13.34
C THR A 133 -13.49 7.31 -14.31
N LEU A 134 -14.41 6.55 -14.90
CA LEU A 134 -14.08 5.51 -15.88
C LEU A 134 -14.29 6.05 -17.30
N HIS A 135 -13.25 5.94 -18.13
CA HIS A 135 -13.33 6.27 -19.55
C HIS A 135 -13.47 4.99 -20.37
N PHE A 136 -14.61 4.84 -21.05
CA PHE A 136 -14.83 3.74 -21.98
C PHE A 136 -14.47 4.17 -23.40
N ARG A 137 -13.54 3.44 -24.03
CA ARG A 137 -13.17 3.63 -25.43
C ARG A 137 -13.52 2.37 -26.20
N GLN A 138 -14.35 2.50 -27.23
CA GLN A 138 -14.62 1.39 -28.13
C GLN A 138 -13.34 1.03 -28.88
N HIS A 139 -12.93 -0.23 -28.79
CA HIS A 139 -11.82 -0.77 -29.56
C HIS A 139 -12.40 -1.37 -30.85
N THR A 140 -12.23 -0.66 -31.96
CA THR A 140 -12.62 -1.17 -33.27
C THR A 140 -11.55 -2.16 -33.72
N TYR A 141 -11.88 -3.45 -33.79
CA TYR A 141 -11.04 -4.39 -34.52
C TYR A 141 -11.15 -4.06 -36.00
N PHE A 142 -10.02 -3.75 -36.65
CA PHE A 142 -9.93 -3.83 -38.10
C PHE A 142 -9.81 -5.31 -38.44
N THR A 143 -10.91 -5.90 -38.88
CA THR A 143 -10.97 -7.26 -39.43
C THR A 143 -10.60 -7.24 -40.90
#